data_AF-A0A7J9QZ30-F1
#
_entry.id   AF-A0A7J9QZ30-F1
#
_cell.length_a   1.000
_cell.length_b   1.000
_cell.length_c   1.000
_cell.angle_alpha   90.00
_cell.angle_beta   90.00
_cell.angle_gamma   90.00
#
_symmetry.space_group_name_H-M   'P 1'
#
loop_
_entity.id
_entity.type
_entity.pdbx_description
1 polymer ?
#
loop_
_entity_poly.entity_id
_entity_poly.type
_entity_poly.pdbx_seq_one_letter_code
_entity_poly.pdbx_strand_id
1 'polypeptide(L)'
;MLGNKKHLARILKFKLPRIEVDDPTHNQLTFLVRVFFFVFVGLMASIGKYEYVIIGIGITILIYFGRIIVAKLTLTKRFSLLDRRVTYSMIPRGLAAAVLATFPLTLGLPNAEIYSQIVFVIILSSVIITTIGLSRSKKIPPPDPKEGGFIKKPPEDSQK
;
A
#
# COMPACT_ATOMS: atom_id res chain seq x y z
N MET A 1 -10.70 14.02 6.35
CA MET A 1 -11.98 14.71 6.04
C MET A 1 -12.66 15.07 7.36
N LEU A 2 -12.62 16.33 7.81
CA LEU A 2 -13.36 16.71 9.02
C LEU A 2 -14.86 16.84 8.69
N GLY A 3 -15.67 16.01 9.34
CA GLY A 3 -17.12 15.95 9.13
C GLY A 3 -17.89 17.24 9.47
N ASN A 4 -17.25 18.21 10.13
CA ASN A 4 -17.91 19.43 10.60
C ASN A 4 -17.17 20.74 10.24
N LYS A 5 -16.59 20.78 9.04
CA LYS A 5 -15.84 21.93 8.48
C LYS A 5 -16.59 23.27 8.55
N LYS A 6 -17.92 23.27 8.41
CA LYS A 6 -18.77 24.48 8.45
C LYS A 6 -18.88 25.08 9.86
N HIS A 7 -18.89 24.24 10.89
CA HIS A 7 -18.98 24.68 12.28
C HIS A 7 -17.63 25.22 12.77
N LEU A 8 -16.53 24.55 12.39
CA LEU A 8 -15.16 25.01 12.68
C LEU A 8 -14.85 26.37 12.02
N ALA A 9 -15.23 26.54 10.75
CA ALA A 9 -15.03 27.79 10.02
C ALA A 9 -15.76 28.99 10.66
N ARG A 10 -16.93 28.74 11.26
CA ARG A 10 -17.74 29.77 11.90
C ARG A 10 -17.15 30.22 13.24
N ILE A 11 -16.61 29.29 14.02
CA ILE A 11 -15.98 29.58 15.32
C ILE A 11 -14.65 30.34 15.14
N LEU A 12 -13.85 29.99 14.14
CA LEU A 12 -12.51 30.56 13.96
C LEU A 12 -12.46 31.85 13.13
N LYS A 13 -13.60 32.38 12.64
CA LYS A 13 -13.72 33.61 11.81
C LYS A 13 -12.71 33.73 10.64
N PHE A 14 -12.05 32.64 10.28
CA PHE A 14 -11.09 32.57 9.17
C PHE A 14 -11.77 31.84 8.01
N LYS A 15 -11.62 32.36 6.78
CA LYS A 15 -11.98 31.60 5.58
C LYS A 15 -11.01 30.42 5.50
N LEU A 16 -11.43 29.23 5.93
CA LEU A 16 -10.63 28.03 5.70
C LEU A 16 -10.36 27.96 4.19
N PRO A 17 -9.08 27.90 3.77
CA PRO A 17 -8.73 27.64 2.38
C PRO A 17 -9.49 26.38 1.94
N ARG A 18 -10.04 26.39 0.73
CA ARG A 18 -10.57 25.16 0.16
C ARG A 18 -9.37 24.23 0.03
N ILE A 19 -9.29 23.23 0.91
CA ILE A 19 -8.36 22.11 0.75
C ILE A 19 -8.88 21.37 -0.49
N GLU A 20 -8.40 21.80 -1.64
CA GLU A 20 -8.59 21.12 -2.90
C GLU A 20 -7.76 19.85 -2.79
N VAL A 21 -8.43 18.70 -2.81
CA VAL A 21 -7.78 17.39 -2.59
C VAL A 21 -6.75 17.10 -3.71
N ASP A 22 -6.81 17.87 -4.80
CA ASP A 22 -5.87 17.91 -5.91
C ASP A 22 -5.01 19.19 -5.90
N ASP A 23 -4.32 19.48 -4.81
CA ASP A 23 -3.22 20.45 -4.86
C ASP A 23 -2.11 19.86 -5.77
N PRO A 24 -1.88 20.41 -6.98
CA PRO A 24 -0.91 19.85 -7.92
C PRO A 24 0.50 19.82 -7.35
N THR A 25 0.81 20.75 -6.44
CA THR A 25 2.06 20.84 -5.69
C THR A 25 2.28 19.65 -4.76
N HIS A 26 1.23 19.18 -4.06
CA HIS A 26 1.30 18.03 -3.18
C HIS A 26 1.54 16.73 -3.96
N ASN A 27 0.85 16.58 -5.10
CA ASN A 27 1.01 15.43 -5.98
C ASN A 27 2.41 15.38 -6.61
N GLN A 28 2.92 16.52 -7.09
CA GLN A 28 4.28 16.65 -7.62
C GLN A 28 5.34 16.34 -6.57
N LEU A 29 5.20 16.87 -5.35
CA LEU A 29 6.12 16.61 -4.26
C LEU A 29 6.13 15.12 -3.87
N THR A 30 4.95 14.51 -3.75
CA THR A 30 4.83 13.08 -3.43
C THR A 30 5.46 12.21 -4.52
N PHE A 31 5.29 12.59 -5.79
CA PHE A 31 5.95 11.92 -6.91
C PHE A 31 7.47 12.04 -6.83
N LEU A 32 7.99 13.26 -6.64
CA LEU A 32 9.43 13.52 -6.51
C LEU A 32 10.04 12.70 -5.38
N VAL A 33 9.45 12.76 -4.19
CA VAL A 33 9.90 12.01 -3.01
C VAL A 33 9.90 10.51 -3.28
N ARG A 34 8.86 9.98 -3.94
CA ARG A 34 8.78 8.57 -4.29
C ARG A 34 9.89 8.15 -5.25
N VAL A 35 10.14 8.92 -6.32
CA VAL A 35 11.19 8.62 -7.29
C VAL A 35 12.57 8.72 -6.64
N PHE A 36 12.82 9.77 -5.86
CA PHE A 36 14.07 9.95 -5.13
C PHE A 36 14.41 8.74 -4.26
N PHE A 37 13.47 8.30 -3.41
CA PHE A 37 13.73 7.16 -2.54
C PHE A 37 13.89 5.86 -3.32
N PHE A 38 13.13 5.63 -4.39
CA PHE A 38 13.32 4.42 -5.20
C PHE A 38 14.69 4.38 -5.88
N VAL A 39 15.16 5.50 -6.43
CA VAL A 39 16.50 5.60 -7.04
C VAL A 39 17.57 5.44 -5.97
N PHE A 40 17.45 6.14 -4.84
CA PHE A 40 18.40 6.04 -3.72
C PHE A 40 18.56 4.60 -3.21
N VAL A 41 17.44 3.90 -3.01
CA VAL A 41 17.43 2.50 -2.57
C VAL A 41 18.05 1.58 -3.62
N GLY A 42 17.82 1.85 -4.91
CA GLY A 42 18.48 1.13 -6.00
C GLY A 42 19.99 1.37 -6.04
N LEU A 43 20.46 2.59 -5.73
CA LEU A 43 21.89 2.89 -5.65
C LEU A 43 22.57 2.23 -4.45
N MET A 44 21.87 2.11 -3.32
CA MET A 44 22.36 1.38 -2.14
C MET A 44 22.33 -0.14 -2.31
N ALA A 45 21.64 -0.65 -3.34
CA ALA A 45 21.55 -2.07 -3.60
C ALA A 45 22.85 -2.58 -4.24
N SER A 46 23.65 -3.27 -3.44
CA SER A 46 24.76 -4.06 -3.94
C SER A 46 24.32 -5.50 -4.14
N ILE A 47 24.55 -6.07 -5.33
CA ILE A 47 24.34 -7.50 -5.58
C ILE A 47 25.56 -8.23 -5.03
N GLY A 48 25.67 -8.29 -3.70
CA GLY A 48 26.87 -8.80 -3.02
C GLY A 48 26.98 -10.32 -3.09
N LYS A 49 25.87 -11.04 -2.84
CA LYS A 49 25.84 -12.52 -2.81
C LYS A 49 24.46 -13.06 -3.20
N TYR A 50 24.44 -14.16 -3.94
CA TYR A 50 23.20 -14.86 -4.32
C TYR A 50 22.40 -15.36 -3.11
N GLU A 51 23.08 -15.68 -2.00
CA GLU A 51 22.46 -16.13 -0.75
C GLU A 51 21.45 -15.11 -0.21
N TYR A 52 21.79 -13.83 -0.23
CA TYR A 52 20.90 -12.76 0.26
C TYR A 52 19.66 -12.58 -0.61
N VAL A 53 19.78 -12.87 -1.91
CA VAL A 53 18.64 -12.86 -2.83
C VAL A 53 17.66 -13.98 -2.50
N ILE A 54 18.16 -15.20 -2.26
CA ILE A 54 17.33 -16.34 -1.89
C ILE A 54 16.62 -16.08 -0.56
N ILE A 55 17.34 -15.57 0.43
CA ILE A 55 16.77 -15.20 1.74
C ILE A 55 15.70 -14.12 1.59
N GLY A 56 15.96 -13.06 0.82
CA GLY A 56 15.00 -11.98 0.58
C GLY A 56 13.72 -12.46 -0.10
N ILE A 57 13.83 -13.32 -1.12
CA ILE A 57 12.68 -13.95 -1.77
C ILE A 57 11.91 -14.83 -0.77
N GLY A 58 12.61 -15.66 0.01
CA GLY A 58 12.01 -16.51 1.04
C GLY A 58 11.20 -15.72 2.07
N ILE A 59 11.76 -14.63 2.59
CA ILE A 59 11.08 -13.72 3.52
C ILE A 59 9.85 -13.08 2.85
N THR A 60 9.97 -12.66 1.59
CA THR A 60 8.85 -12.07 0.84
C THR A 60 7.68 -13.05 0.73
N ILE A 61 7.97 -14.31 0.38
CA ILE A 61 6.97 -15.37 0.29
C ILE A 61 6.32 -15.62 1.65
N LEU A 62 7.11 -15.66 2.74
CA LEU A 62 6.60 -15.83 4.09
C LEU A 62 5.64 -14.71 4.49
N ILE A 63 6.01 -13.46 4.21
CA ILE A 63 5.16 -12.28 4.43
C ILE A 63 3.87 -12.37 3.61
N TYR A 64 3.96 -12.86 2.36
CA TYR A 64 2.82 -13.03 1.48
C TYR A 64 1.80 -14.05 2.02
N PHE A 65 2.27 -15.21 2.47
CA PHE A 65 1.42 -16.20 3.13
C PHE A 65 0.80 -15.66 4.43
N GLY A 66 1.60 -14.97 5.25
CA GLY A 66 1.11 -14.31 6.47
C GLY A 66 -0.03 -13.34 6.17
N ARG A 67 0.07 -12.55 5.09
CA ARG A 67 -1.01 -11.66 4.66
C ARG A 67 -2.28 -12.42 4.31
N ILE A 68 -2.19 -13.49 3.53
CA ILE A 68 -3.38 -14.26 3.11
C ILE A 68 -4.10 -14.81 4.34
N ILE A 69 -3.36 -15.34 5.32
CA ILE A 69 -3.94 -15.88 6.56
C ILE A 69 -4.66 -14.78 7.34
N VAL A 70 -3.97 -13.67 7.62
CA VAL A 70 -4.56 -12.54 8.38
C VAL A 70 -5.77 -11.96 7.67
N ALA A 71 -5.67 -11.78 6.35
CA ALA A 71 -6.77 -11.24 5.57
C ALA A 71 -7.95 -12.21 5.51
N LYS A 72 -7.73 -13.54 5.45
CA LYS A 72 -8.81 -14.53 5.52
C LYS A 72 -9.52 -14.55 6.87
N LEU A 73 -8.77 -14.34 7.96
CA LEU A 73 -9.33 -14.25 9.32
C LEU A 73 -10.11 -12.93 9.53
N THR A 74 -9.61 -11.83 8.95
CA THR A 74 -10.18 -10.49 9.17
C THR A 74 -11.34 -10.18 8.23
N LEU A 75 -11.34 -10.69 7.00
CA LEU A 75 -12.42 -10.41 6.03
C LEU A 75 -13.68 -11.23 6.34
N THR A 76 -14.72 -10.53 6.77
CA THR A 76 -16.07 -11.07 6.88
C THR A 76 -16.64 -11.41 5.49
N LYS A 77 -17.58 -12.37 5.41
CA LYS A 77 -18.24 -12.83 4.17
C LYS A 77 -18.98 -11.74 3.36
N ARG A 78 -19.06 -10.49 3.83
CA ARG A 78 -19.73 -9.36 3.15
C ARG A 78 -18.90 -8.68 2.06
N PHE A 79 -17.60 -8.98 1.96
CA PHE A 79 -16.74 -8.38 0.93
C PHE A 79 -16.88 -9.10 -0.41
N SER A 80 -16.89 -8.32 -1.49
CA SER A 80 -16.89 -8.86 -2.86
C SER A 80 -15.64 -9.70 -3.13
N LEU A 81 -15.73 -10.64 -4.06
CA LEU A 81 -14.60 -11.44 -4.54
C LEU A 81 -13.47 -10.55 -5.09
N LEU A 82 -13.81 -9.40 -5.69
CA LEU A 82 -12.84 -8.41 -6.15
C LEU A 82 -12.09 -7.78 -4.96
N ASP A 83 -12.83 -7.21 -4.00
CA ASP A 83 -12.26 -6.54 -2.83
C ASP A 83 -11.34 -7.47 -2.04
N ARG A 84 -11.76 -8.74 -1.93
CA ARG A 84 -11.01 -9.78 -1.25
C ARG A 84 -9.71 -10.12 -1.99
N ARG A 85 -9.74 -10.26 -3.33
CA ARG A 85 -8.52 -10.55 -4.12
C ARG A 85 -7.55 -9.37 -4.16
N VAL A 86 -8.05 -8.14 -4.22
CA VAL A 86 -7.22 -6.93 -4.13
C VAL A 86 -6.58 -6.83 -2.75
N THR A 87 -7.35 -7.06 -1.68
CA THR A 87 -6.83 -7.01 -0.30
C THR A 87 -5.73 -8.05 -0.06
N TYR A 88 -5.89 -9.25 -0.62
CA TYR A 88 -4.88 -10.31 -0.55
C TYR A 88 -3.60 -9.96 -1.31
N SER A 89 -3.73 -9.25 -2.42
CA SER A 89 -2.61 -8.88 -3.29
C SER A 89 -1.87 -7.62 -2.82
N MET A 90 -2.50 -6.77 -2.00
CA MET A 90 -1.89 -5.55 -1.46
C MET A 90 -0.88 -5.85 -0.35
N ILE A 91 0.34 -6.19 -0.74
CA ILE A 91 1.51 -6.34 0.14
C ILE A 91 2.73 -5.52 -0.36
N PRO A 92 2.56 -4.39 -1.08
CA PRO A 92 3.74 -3.67 -1.56
C PRO A 92 4.54 -3.17 -0.36
N ARG A 93 5.77 -3.66 -0.19
CA ARG A 93 6.72 -3.08 0.76
C ARG A 93 7.37 -1.90 0.07
N GLY A 94 7.13 -0.71 0.61
CA GLY A 94 7.50 0.56 -0.01
C GLY A 94 8.68 1.25 0.67
N LEU A 95 8.69 2.57 0.53
CA LEU A 95 9.76 3.48 0.95
C LEU A 95 10.14 3.35 2.43
N ALA A 96 9.17 3.14 3.31
CA ALA A 96 9.42 3.04 4.76
C ALA A 96 10.37 1.88 5.12
N ALA A 97 10.21 0.73 4.47
CA ALA A 97 11.11 -0.42 4.71
C ALA A 97 12.54 -0.09 4.28
N ALA A 98 12.67 0.62 3.16
CA ALA A 98 13.94 1.00 2.59
C ALA A 98 14.71 1.99 3.48
N VAL A 99 14.01 2.97 4.04
CA VAL A 99 14.60 3.92 5.00
C VAL A 99 15.01 3.21 6.29
N LEU A 100 14.19 2.31 6.83
CA LEU A 100 14.54 1.58 8.06
C LEU A 100 15.73 0.61 7.86
N ALA A 101 15.93 0.11 6.65
CA ALA A 101 17.06 -0.77 6.33
C ALA A 101 18.41 -0.08 6.40
N THR A 102 18.45 1.26 6.35
CA THR A 102 19.70 2.03 6.48
C THR A 102 20.07 2.31 7.93
N PHE A 103 19.17 2.11 8.90
CA PHE A 103 19.47 2.36 10.30
C PHE A 103 20.66 1.54 10.85
N PRO A 104 20.75 0.22 10.59
CA PRO A 104 21.93 -0.54 11.02
C PRO A 104 23.24 0.01 10.45
N LEU A 105 23.22 0.54 9.22
CA LEU A 105 24.37 1.16 8.57
C LEU A 105 24.74 2.48 9.25
N THR A 106 23.75 3.32 9.55
CA THR A 106 23.99 4.60 10.24
C THR A 106 24.49 4.44 11.68
N LEU A 107 24.16 3.32 12.32
CA LEU A 107 24.63 2.99 13.67
C LEU A 107 26.05 2.37 13.68
N GLY A 108 26.65 2.15 12.50
CA GLY A 108 28.01 1.60 12.37
C GLY A 108 28.12 0.12 12.76
N LEU A 109 27.03 -0.64 12.67
CA LEU A 109 27.04 -2.06 13.03
C LEU A 109 27.85 -2.89 12.02
N PRO A 110 28.58 -3.92 12.47
CA PRO A 110 29.30 -4.82 11.57
C PRO A 110 28.31 -5.55 10.66
N ASN A 111 28.69 -5.76 9.39
CA ASN A 111 27.87 -6.43 8.38
C ASN A 111 26.49 -5.78 8.13
N ALA A 112 26.32 -4.50 8.45
CA ALA A 112 25.05 -3.81 8.29
C ALA A 112 24.55 -3.71 6.82
N GLU A 113 25.45 -3.87 5.85
CA GLU A 113 25.11 -3.88 4.42
C GLU A 113 24.14 -5.00 4.05
N ILE A 114 24.19 -6.12 4.77
CA ILE A 114 23.33 -7.29 4.53
C ILE A 114 21.85 -6.91 4.61
N TYR A 115 21.48 -6.01 5.54
CA TYR A 115 20.10 -5.58 5.72
C TYR A 115 19.59 -4.80 4.51
N SER A 116 20.38 -3.87 3.99
CA SER A 116 20.02 -3.09 2.79
C SER A 116 19.83 -4.01 1.59
N GLN A 117 20.73 -4.98 1.40
CA GLN A 117 20.67 -5.94 0.28
C GLN A 117 19.43 -6.84 0.35
N ILE A 118 19.12 -7.42 1.53
CA ILE A 118 17.95 -8.27 1.71
C ILE A 118 16.65 -7.47 1.53
N VAL A 119 16.57 -6.28 2.13
CA VAL A 119 15.36 -5.44 2.05
C VAL A 119 15.11 -4.96 0.62
N PHE A 120 16.16 -4.65 -0.15
CA PHE A 120 16.02 -4.34 -1.56
C PHE A 120 15.33 -5.46 -2.34
N VAL A 121 15.77 -6.70 -2.14
CA VAL A 121 15.17 -7.89 -2.78
C VAL A 121 13.72 -8.07 -2.33
N ILE A 122 13.40 -7.81 -1.06
CA ILE A 122 12.04 -7.84 -0.55
C ILE A 122 11.15 -6.79 -1.23
N ILE A 123 11.63 -5.56 -1.37
CA ILE A 123 10.90 -4.47 -2.02
C ILE A 123 10.60 -4.86 -3.46
N LEU A 124 11.61 -5.21 -4.24
CA LEU A 124 11.44 -5.61 -5.63
C LEU A 124 10.47 -6.78 -5.79
N SER A 125 10.69 -7.86 -5.03
CA SER A 125 9.86 -9.07 -5.09
C SER A 125 8.41 -8.76 -4.69
N SER A 126 8.19 -7.98 -3.64
CA SER A 126 6.85 -7.62 -3.17
C SER A 126 6.09 -6.75 -4.18
N VAL A 127 6.76 -5.80 -4.84
CA VAL A 127 6.16 -4.94 -5.87
C VAL A 127 5.78 -5.77 -7.09
N ILE A 128 6.63 -6.69 -7.52
CA ILE A 128 6.34 -7.61 -8.63
C ILE A 128 5.12 -8.48 -8.30
N ILE A 129 5.12 -9.13 -7.13
CA ILE A 129 3.99 -9.97 -6.68
C ILE A 129 2.69 -9.16 -6.62
N THR A 130 2.74 -7.96 -6.03
CA THR A 130 1.58 -7.06 -5.93
C THR A 130 1.07 -6.66 -7.31
N THR A 131 1.97 -6.29 -8.23
CA THR A 131 1.62 -5.89 -9.60
C THR A 131 0.93 -7.02 -10.36
N ILE A 132 1.47 -8.25 -10.25
CA ILE A 132 0.86 -9.44 -10.85
C ILE A 132 -0.50 -9.75 -10.20
N GLY A 133 -0.60 -9.65 -8.88
CA GLY A 133 -1.83 -9.89 -8.12
C GLY A 133 -2.96 -8.91 -8.48
N LEU A 134 -2.65 -7.62 -8.59
CA LEU A 134 -3.61 -6.61 -9.07
C LEU A 134 -3.98 -6.82 -10.54
N SER A 135 -3.00 -7.09 -11.41
CA SER A 135 -3.26 -7.35 -12.83
C SER A 135 -4.22 -8.54 -13.04
N ARG A 136 -4.06 -9.61 -12.25
CA ARG A 136 -5.00 -10.75 -12.21
C ARG A 136 -6.36 -10.39 -11.63
N SER A 137 -6.44 -9.43 -10.71
CA SER A 137 -7.68 -8.97 -10.10
C SER A 137 -8.51 -8.08 -11.03
N LYS A 138 -7.85 -7.35 -11.95
CA LYS A 138 -8.52 -6.53 -12.98
C LYS A 138 -9.42 -7.33 -13.93
N LYS A 139 -9.22 -8.65 -14.01
CA LYS A 139 -10.06 -9.57 -14.79
C LYS A 139 -11.39 -9.92 -14.10
N ILE A 140 -11.58 -9.57 -12.83
CA ILE A 140 -12.85 -9.76 -12.13
C ILE A 140 -13.73 -8.54 -12.41
N PRO A 141 -14.97 -8.70 -12.89
CA PRO A 141 -15.88 -7.56 -13.05
C PRO A 141 -16.12 -6.88 -11.70
N PRO A 142 -16.19 -5.54 -11.66
CA PRO A 142 -16.54 -4.84 -10.44
C PRO A 142 -17.91 -5.32 -9.95
N PRO A 143 -18.08 -5.53 -8.62
CA PRO A 143 -19.38 -5.89 -8.07
C PRO A 143 -20.42 -4.83 -8.44
N ASP A 144 -21.62 -5.26 -8.83
CA ASP A 144 -22.71 -4.34 -9.16
C ASP A 144 -22.97 -3.38 -7.99
N PRO A 145 -23.12 -2.06 -8.23
CA PRO A 145 -23.36 -1.09 -7.18
C PRO A 145 -24.59 -1.43 -6.33
N LYS A 146 -25.57 -2.15 -6.88
CA LYS A 146 -26.81 -2.53 -6.18
C LYS A 146 -26.64 -3.68 -5.17
N GLU A 147 -25.52 -4.41 -5.21
CA GLU A 147 -25.23 -5.54 -4.31
C GLU A 147 -24.01 -5.30 -3.40
N GLY A 148 -23.49 -4.06 -3.38
CA GLY A 148 -22.49 -3.65 -2.39
C GLY A 148 -23.10 -3.60 -1.00
N GLY A 149 -22.54 -4.35 -0.04
CA GLY A 149 -23.07 -4.61 1.31
C GLY A 149 -23.28 -3.41 2.26
N PHE A 150 -23.26 -2.18 1.76
CA PHE A 150 -23.59 -0.94 2.47
C PHE A 150 -24.78 -0.16 1.87
N ILE A 151 -25.36 -0.62 0.76
CA ILE A 151 -26.56 -0.01 0.18
C ILE A 151 -27.78 -0.76 0.69
N LYS A 152 -28.55 -0.12 1.56
CA LYS A 152 -29.90 -0.57 1.89
C LYS A 152 -30.70 -0.53 0.57
N LYS A 153 -31.23 -1.68 0.14
CA LYS A 153 -32.20 -1.73 -0.96
C LYS A 153 -33.30 -0.69 -0.67
N PRO A 154 -33.64 0.21 -1.61
CA PRO A 154 -34.81 1.05 -1.43
C PRO A 154 -36.05 0.15 -1.29
N PRO A 155 -37.02 0.50 -0.43
CA PRO A 155 -38.21 -0.31 -0.22
C PRO A 155 -38.99 -0.48 -1.52
N GLU A 156 -39.49 -1.69 -1.71
CA GLU A 156 -40.08 -2.22 -2.95
C GLU A 156 -41.51 -1.72 -3.19
N ASP A 157 -41.79 -0.43 -2.95
CA ASP A 157 -43.15 0.13 -2.98
C ASP A 157 -43.22 1.48 -3.71
N SER A 158 -42.64 1.56 -4.91
CA SER A 158 -42.86 2.69 -5.83
C SER A 158 -42.90 2.26 -7.29
N GLN A 159 -43.52 1.11 -7.54
CA GLN A 159 -44.03 0.74 -8.86
C GLN A 159 -45.40 0.07 -8.71
N LYS A 160 -46.40 0.89 -8.41
CA LYS A 160 -47.80 0.66 -8.81
C LYS A 160 -48.40 1.99 -9.20
#